data_AF-A0A9P4U458-F1
#
_entry.id   AF-A0A9P4U458-F1
#
_cell.length_a   1.000
_cell.length_b   1.000
_cell.length_c   1.000
_cell.angle_alpha   90.00
_cell.angle_beta   90.00
_cell.angle_gamma   90.00
#
_symmetry.space_group_name_H-M   'P 1'
#
loop_
_entity.id
_entity.type
_entity.pdbx_description
1 polymer ?
#
loop_
_entity_poly.entity_id
_entity_poly.type
_entity_poly.pdbx_seq_one_letter_code
_entity_poly.pdbx_strand_id
1 'polypeptide(L)'
;MKHDLPTTLVYYNEKSGLYPYANEGKHIMATINDVGEDSSLYTLDNDGFCLAHQVTRVKDFLDKVHLDRFSAPDAACELVVKHVPDEAEQLLKGRYQVLNIWRPIKTILKDPFGIASNVPDDDLVHMPYETSDDKDVKYGVRANPDHRWFYKYRQTPNEVLLFKAFDTDTTCKERRVPHSAFTDEDEEDKEPRESIEARALLFYD
;
A
#
# COMPACT_ATOMS: atom_id res chain seq x y z
N MET A 1 -7.67 -6.29 -22.49
CA MET A 1 -8.38 -7.53 -22.13
C MET A 1 -8.15 -7.69 -20.64
N LYS A 2 -9.23 -7.61 -19.86
CA LYS A 2 -9.22 -7.75 -18.41
C LYS A 2 -8.59 -9.10 -18.00
N HIS A 3 -7.64 -9.05 -17.08
CA HIS A 3 -6.93 -10.22 -16.56
C HIS A 3 -7.34 -10.46 -15.10
N ASP A 4 -8.59 -10.84 -14.86
CA ASP A 4 -9.05 -11.20 -13.51
C ASP A 4 -8.43 -12.52 -13.09
N LEU A 5 -7.80 -12.57 -11.91
CA LEU A 5 -6.92 -13.67 -11.54
C LEU A 5 -7.41 -14.41 -10.29
N PRO A 6 -7.76 -15.70 -10.40
CA PRO A 6 -7.96 -16.55 -9.23
C PRO A 6 -6.59 -16.89 -8.63
N THR A 7 -6.38 -16.53 -7.37
CA THR A 7 -5.15 -16.84 -6.62
C THR A 7 -5.48 -17.26 -5.21
N THR A 8 -4.45 -17.60 -4.45
CA THR A 8 -4.56 -17.92 -3.04
C THR A 8 -3.98 -16.78 -2.21
N LEU A 9 -4.79 -16.24 -1.30
CA LEU A 9 -4.35 -15.26 -0.30
C LEU A 9 -4.27 -15.90 1.08
N VAL A 10 -3.38 -15.35 1.92
CA VAL A 10 -3.18 -15.83 3.28
C VAL A 10 -4.06 -15.02 4.24
N TYR A 11 -5.00 -15.68 4.89
CA TYR A 11 -5.89 -15.09 5.89
C TYR A 11 -5.63 -15.68 7.29
N TYR A 12 -5.90 -14.90 8.33
CA TYR A 12 -5.56 -15.23 9.72
C TYR A 12 -6.82 -15.32 10.59
N ASN A 13 -6.91 -16.35 11.44
CA ASN A 13 -8.04 -16.57 12.34
C ASN A 13 -7.57 -16.52 13.81
N GLU A 14 -7.53 -15.31 14.37
CA GLU A 14 -7.31 -14.98 15.80
C GLU A 14 -5.89 -15.08 16.40
N LYS A 15 -5.74 -14.45 17.59
CA LYS A 15 -4.50 -14.23 18.36
C LYS A 15 -3.86 -15.56 18.82
N SER A 16 -3.01 -16.17 18.01
CA SER A 16 -1.91 -16.94 18.60
C SER A 16 -0.96 -15.93 19.26
N GLY A 17 -0.54 -16.16 20.50
CA GLY A 17 0.33 -15.25 21.22
C GLY A 17 1.81 -15.43 20.89
N LEU A 18 2.15 -16.04 19.76
CA LEU A 18 3.48 -16.60 19.50
C LEU A 18 3.93 -16.38 18.05
N TYR A 19 5.04 -15.66 17.91
CA TYR A 19 5.83 -15.56 16.69
C TYR A 19 6.66 -16.85 16.50
N PRO A 20 6.94 -17.33 15.26
CA PRO A 20 6.52 -16.79 13.97
C PRO A 20 5.22 -17.41 13.41
N TYR A 21 4.28 -16.55 13.01
CA TYR A 21 2.97 -16.88 12.42
C TYR A 21 2.99 -17.36 10.96
N ALA A 22 4.18 -17.53 10.37
CA ALA A 22 4.34 -17.81 8.94
C ALA A 22 3.61 -19.10 8.49
N ASN A 23 3.22 -19.98 9.42
CA ASN A 23 2.58 -21.26 9.14
C ASN A 23 1.13 -21.39 9.64
N GLU A 24 0.51 -20.34 10.19
CA GLU A 24 -0.85 -20.41 10.74
C GLU A 24 -1.92 -19.76 9.86
N GLY A 25 -1.50 -19.01 8.84
CA GLY A 25 -2.41 -18.44 7.86
C GLY A 25 -3.08 -19.52 7.01
N LYS A 26 -4.40 -19.41 6.83
CA LYS A 26 -5.13 -20.25 5.88
C LYS A 26 -5.04 -19.64 4.49
N HIS A 27 -4.58 -20.46 3.56
CA HIS A 27 -4.60 -20.22 2.13
C HIS A 27 -6.05 -20.34 1.63
N ILE A 28 -6.63 -19.23 1.19
CA ILE A 28 -8.02 -19.17 0.71
C ILE A 28 -8.02 -18.60 -0.70
N MET A 29 -8.78 -19.27 -1.58
CA MET A 29 -8.99 -18.79 -2.94
C MET A 29 -9.70 -17.44 -2.94
N ALA A 30 -9.15 -16.50 -3.68
CA ALA A 30 -9.72 -15.19 -3.94
C ALA A 30 -9.54 -14.85 -5.42
N THR A 31 -10.47 -14.08 -5.98
CA THR A 31 -10.29 -13.48 -7.31
C THR A 31 -9.84 -12.04 -7.13
N ILE A 32 -8.69 -11.71 -7.69
CA ILE A 32 -8.17 -10.34 -7.72
C ILE A 32 -8.55 -9.75 -9.07
N ASN A 33 -9.28 -8.64 -9.03
CA ASN A 33 -9.89 -8.02 -10.20
C ASN A 33 -8.90 -7.05 -10.86
N ASP A 34 -8.69 -7.18 -12.16
CA ASP A 34 -7.87 -6.25 -12.92
C ASP A 34 -8.63 -4.95 -13.17
N VAL A 35 -8.11 -3.85 -12.63
CA VAL A 35 -8.71 -2.51 -12.76
C VAL A 35 -8.22 -1.76 -13.99
N GLY A 36 -7.41 -2.39 -14.85
CA GLY A 36 -6.70 -1.71 -15.93
C GLY A 36 -7.58 -0.91 -16.89
N GLU A 37 -8.74 -1.45 -17.27
CA GLU A 37 -9.70 -0.81 -18.21
C GLU A 37 -10.63 0.19 -17.50
N ASP A 38 -10.81 0.05 -16.18
CA ASP A 38 -11.78 0.78 -15.36
C ASP A 38 -11.10 1.72 -14.34
N SER A 39 -9.81 2.00 -14.50
CA SER A 39 -8.99 2.60 -13.45
C SER A 39 -9.46 3.99 -13.00
N SER A 40 -10.17 4.72 -13.87
CA SER A 40 -10.75 6.03 -13.55
C SER A 40 -11.95 5.99 -12.61
N LEU A 41 -12.53 4.81 -12.36
CA LEU A 41 -13.69 4.65 -11.48
C LEU A 41 -13.31 4.67 -9.99
N TYR A 42 -12.04 4.36 -9.67
CA TYR A 42 -11.58 4.18 -8.29
C TYR A 42 -10.96 5.46 -7.74
N THR A 43 -11.45 5.90 -6.58
CA THR A 43 -10.96 7.10 -5.90
C THR A 43 -10.51 6.80 -4.48
N LEU A 44 -9.61 7.65 -3.95
CA LEU A 44 -9.19 7.55 -2.55
C LEU A 44 -10.39 7.63 -1.60
N ASP A 45 -11.37 8.49 -1.89
CA ASP A 45 -12.50 8.73 -0.99
C ASP A 45 -13.47 7.56 -0.93
N ASN A 46 -13.77 6.94 -2.09
CA ASN A 46 -14.78 5.89 -2.19
C ASN A 46 -14.19 4.49 -1.99
N ASP A 47 -13.02 4.24 -2.58
CA ASP A 47 -12.47 2.90 -2.73
C ASP A 47 -11.20 2.68 -1.89
N GLY A 48 -10.66 3.76 -1.33
CA GLY A 48 -9.44 3.73 -0.53
C GLY A 48 -8.15 3.74 -1.35
N PHE A 49 -8.25 3.61 -2.67
CA PHE A 49 -7.12 3.68 -3.60
C PHE A 49 -7.50 4.38 -4.90
N CYS A 50 -6.50 4.89 -5.60
CA CYS A 50 -6.65 5.30 -6.99
C CYS A 50 -5.39 5.00 -7.79
N LEU A 51 -5.57 4.83 -9.11
CA LEU A 51 -4.46 4.73 -10.05
C LEU A 51 -4.28 6.07 -10.75
N ALA A 52 -3.18 6.74 -10.43
CA ALA A 52 -2.78 7.96 -11.10
C ALA A 52 -1.89 7.61 -12.30
N HIS A 53 -2.37 7.88 -13.52
CA HIS A 53 -1.53 7.84 -14.70
C HIS A 53 -0.78 9.17 -14.84
N GLN A 54 0.52 9.16 -14.58
CA GLN A 54 1.39 10.31 -14.77
C GLN A 54 2.61 9.93 -15.60
N VAL A 55 2.69 10.51 -16.81
CA VAL A 55 3.89 10.42 -17.63
C VAL A 55 4.97 11.25 -16.96
N THR A 56 5.97 10.57 -16.38
CA THR A 56 7.09 11.26 -15.74
C THR A 56 7.81 12.11 -16.78
N ARG A 57 7.89 13.43 -16.55
CA ARG A 57 8.65 14.37 -17.39
C ARG A 57 10.15 14.39 -17.04
N VAL A 58 10.49 13.90 -15.86
CA VAL A 58 11.88 13.70 -15.40
C VAL A 58 12.42 12.44 -16.05
N LYS A 59 13.28 12.61 -17.05
CA LYS A 59 13.81 11.50 -17.86
C LYS A 59 15.13 10.95 -17.35
N ASP A 60 15.72 11.57 -16.33
CA ASP A 60 17.01 11.19 -15.77
C ASP A 60 17.14 11.67 -14.32
N PHE A 61 17.62 10.80 -13.43
CA PHE A 61 17.98 11.15 -12.06
C PHE A 61 19.28 11.96 -11.99
N LEU A 62 20.02 12.05 -13.10
CA LEU A 62 21.27 12.80 -13.26
C LEU A 62 21.08 14.21 -13.83
N ASP A 63 19.84 14.69 -13.99
CA ASP A 63 19.61 16.08 -14.37
C ASP A 63 20.13 16.99 -13.25
N LYS A 64 21.32 17.53 -13.47
CA LYS A 64 22.08 18.34 -12.53
C LYS A 64 21.29 19.56 -12.07
N VAL A 65 20.43 20.13 -12.92
CA VAL A 65 19.57 21.27 -12.56
C VAL A 65 18.48 20.84 -11.58
N HIS A 66 17.96 19.62 -11.75
CA HIS A 66 16.97 19.05 -10.84
C HIS A 66 17.61 18.59 -9.52
N LEU A 67 18.76 17.93 -9.57
CA LEU A 67 19.55 17.53 -8.40
C LEU A 67 20.00 18.73 -7.57
N ASP A 68 20.58 19.77 -8.17
CA ASP A 68 21.08 20.96 -7.46
C ASP A 68 19.95 21.70 -6.72
N ARG A 69 18.70 21.57 -7.18
CA ARG A 69 17.52 22.13 -6.51
C ARG A 69 17.10 21.37 -5.23
N PHE A 70 17.40 20.07 -5.15
CA PHE A 70 17.10 19.21 -3.99
C PHE A 70 18.32 18.93 -3.10
N SER A 71 19.53 19.21 -3.58
CA SER A 71 20.82 18.91 -2.91
C SER A 71 21.37 20.05 -2.06
N ALA A 72 20.58 21.11 -1.80
CA ALA A 72 20.97 22.12 -0.83
C ALA A 72 21.12 21.43 0.55
N PRO A 73 22.31 21.48 1.20
CA PRO A 73 22.61 20.72 2.43
C PRO A 73 21.64 20.98 3.58
N ASP A 74 20.94 22.12 3.53
CA ASP A 74 20.04 22.59 4.59
C ASP A 74 18.59 22.10 4.39
N ALA A 75 18.19 21.70 3.17
CA ALA A 75 16.78 21.42 2.86
C ALA A 75 16.27 20.10 3.46
N ALA A 76 17.08 19.04 3.48
CA ALA A 76 16.66 17.72 3.98
C ALA A 76 16.68 17.63 5.52
N CYS A 77 17.70 18.22 6.17
CA CYS A 77 17.77 18.30 7.63
C CYS A 77 16.73 19.28 8.22
N GLU A 78 16.42 20.39 7.54
CA GLU A 78 15.29 21.24 7.93
C GLU A 78 13.94 20.51 7.77
N LEU A 79 13.73 19.69 6.73
CA LEU A 79 12.50 18.90 6.57
C LEU A 79 12.27 17.90 7.72
N VAL A 80 13.31 17.25 8.24
CA VAL A 80 13.17 16.23 9.31
C VAL A 80 12.88 16.87 10.68
N VAL A 81 13.53 17.99 11.02
CA VAL A 81 13.20 18.78 12.23
C VAL A 81 11.84 19.47 12.11
N LYS A 82 11.38 19.75 10.88
CA LYS A 82 10.09 20.38 10.54
C LYS A 82 8.90 19.42 10.43
N HIS A 83 9.08 18.10 10.51
CA HIS A 83 8.03 17.14 10.13
C HIS A 83 7.74 16.00 11.14
N VAL A 84 7.76 16.07 12.47
CA VAL A 84 7.11 17.02 13.35
C VAL A 84 7.36 16.46 14.78
N PRO A 85 8.41 16.87 15.49
CA PRO A 85 8.76 16.27 16.77
C PRO A 85 7.95 16.85 17.95
N ASP A 86 7.69 18.15 17.96
CA ASP A 86 7.03 18.85 19.08
C ASP A 86 5.51 18.96 18.91
N GLU A 87 5.01 18.84 17.68
CA GLU A 87 3.59 19.04 17.36
C GLU A 87 2.83 17.72 17.27
N ALA A 88 3.51 16.57 17.43
CA ALA A 88 2.88 15.25 17.35
C ALA A 88 1.66 15.14 18.26
N GLU A 89 1.73 15.61 19.51
CA GLU A 89 0.60 15.56 20.45
C GLU A 89 -0.58 16.44 20.00
N GLN A 90 -0.30 17.58 19.34
CA GLN A 90 -1.35 18.49 18.88
C GLN A 90 -1.96 18.07 17.55
N LEU A 91 -1.14 17.57 16.62
CA LEU A 91 -1.56 17.08 15.31
C LEU A 91 -2.33 15.75 15.39
N LEU A 92 -2.02 14.90 16.39
CA LEU A 92 -2.77 13.67 16.66
C LEU A 92 -4.16 13.92 17.27
N LYS A 93 -4.49 15.14 17.72
CA LYS A 93 -5.84 15.50 18.20
C LYS A 93 -6.82 15.73 17.05
N GLY A 94 -6.31 16.09 15.88
CA GLY A 94 -7.09 16.31 14.66
C GLY A 94 -7.24 15.04 13.82
N ARG A 95 -7.93 15.15 12.69
CA ARG A 95 -7.91 14.06 11.69
C ARG A 95 -6.50 13.95 11.12
N TYR A 96 -6.00 12.74 10.96
CA TYR A 96 -4.77 12.48 10.22
C TYR A 96 -4.91 11.22 9.36
N GLN A 97 -4.17 11.22 8.27
CA GLN A 97 -4.10 10.10 7.33
C GLN A 97 -2.66 9.69 7.10
N VAL A 98 -2.51 8.41 6.78
CA VAL A 98 -1.28 7.83 6.25
C VAL A 98 -1.59 7.34 4.85
N LEU A 99 -1.03 8.03 3.85
CA LEU A 99 -1.13 7.64 2.45
C LEU A 99 0.16 6.96 2.01
N ASN A 100 0.01 5.79 1.42
CA ASN A 100 1.10 5.12 0.73
C ASN A 100 1.03 5.46 -0.77
N ILE A 101 2.18 5.77 -1.34
CA ILE A 101 2.41 6.02 -2.76
C ILE A 101 3.32 4.91 -3.24
N TRP A 102 2.81 4.05 -4.10
CA TRP A 102 3.51 2.88 -4.59
C TRP A 102 3.70 2.97 -6.10
N ARG A 103 4.96 2.81 -6.54
CA ARG A 103 5.33 2.95 -7.95
C ARG A 103 6.24 1.81 -8.41
N PRO A 104 5.89 1.11 -9.50
CA PRO A 104 6.80 0.17 -10.15
C PRO A 104 8.05 0.86 -10.71
N ILE A 105 9.21 0.20 -10.60
CA ILE A 105 10.45 0.63 -11.28
C ILE A 105 10.47 0.12 -12.73
N LYS A 106 9.91 -1.07 -12.97
CA LYS A 106 9.71 -1.69 -14.28
C LYS A 106 8.26 -2.18 -14.42
N THR A 107 7.83 -2.57 -15.61
CA THR A 107 6.50 -3.17 -15.80
C THR A 107 6.39 -4.47 -15.00
N ILE A 108 5.31 -4.62 -14.23
CA ILE A 108 5.13 -5.77 -13.32
C ILE A 108 4.44 -6.93 -14.01
N LEU A 109 5.02 -8.12 -13.86
CA LEU A 109 4.46 -9.39 -14.31
C LEU A 109 4.42 -10.37 -13.14
N LYS A 110 5.58 -10.68 -12.57
CA LYS A 110 5.69 -11.54 -11.39
C LYS A 110 5.34 -10.78 -10.11
N ASP A 111 4.67 -11.49 -9.20
CA ASP A 111 4.25 -11.02 -7.88
C ASP A 111 3.56 -9.65 -7.90
N PRO A 112 2.41 -9.47 -8.60
CA PRO A 112 1.75 -8.16 -8.67
C PRO A 112 1.31 -7.63 -7.30
N PHE A 113 1.04 -6.32 -7.23
CA PHE A 113 0.63 -5.65 -6.00
C PHE A 113 -0.89 -5.59 -5.90
N GLY A 114 -1.46 -6.39 -5.00
CA GLY A 114 -2.88 -6.46 -4.74
C GLY A 114 -3.31 -5.53 -3.60
N ILE A 115 -4.49 -4.94 -3.74
CA ILE A 115 -5.14 -4.06 -2.77
C ILE A 115 -6.54 -4.59 -2.47
N ALA A 116 -6.92 -4.59 -1.20
CA ALA A 116 -8.26 -4.97 -0.75
C ALA A 116 -9.14 -3.74 -0.48
N SER A 117 -10.41 -3.83 -0.83
CA SER A 117 -11.49 -2.92 -0.44
C SER A 117 -12.58 -3.71 0.28
N ASN A 118 -13.47 -2.99 0.98
CA ASN A 118 -14.56 -3.55 1.75
C ASN A 118 -14.07 -4.45 2.90
N VAL A 119 -12.98 -4.04 3.55
CA VAL A 119 -12.40 -4.75 4.70
C VAL A 119 -12.78 -4.00 5.99
N PRO A 120 -13.79 -4.45 6.75
CA PRO A 120 -14.14 -3.82 8.02
C PRO A 120 -13.03 -4.01 9.06
N ASP A 121 -12.94 -3.09 10.02
CA ASP A 121 -11.92 -3.19 11.09
C ASP A 121 -12.01 -4.47 11.91
N ASP A 122 -13.20 -5.04 12.06
CA ASP A 122 -13.41 -6.29 12.78
C ASP A 122 -12.69 -7.48 12.11
N ASP A 123 -12.34 -7.37 10.83
CA ASP A 123 -11.55 -8.36 10.09
C ASP A 123 -10.04 -8.14 10.24
N LEU A 124 -9.58 -7.04 10.85
CA LEU A 124 -8.17 -6.81 11.11
C LEU A 124 -7.72 -7.56 12.35
N VAL A 125 -6.74 -8.45 12.17
CA VAL A 125 -6.17 -9.27 13.25
C VAL A 125 -4.84 -8.67 13.67
N HIS A 126 -4.77 -8.19 14.92
CA HIS A 126 -3.53 -7.66 15.48
C HIS A 126 -2.46 -8.75 15.58
N MET A 127 -1.33 -8.56 14.90
CA MET A 127 -0.19 -9.46 14.90
C MET A 127 1.01 -8.75 15.55
N PRO A 128 1.37 -9.08 16.81
CA PRO A 128 2.56 -8.52 17.41
C PRO A 128 3.80 -8.95 16.62
N TYR A 129 4.62 -7.98 16.23
CA TYR A 129 5.86 -8.20 15.47
C TYR A 129 7.04 -7.65 16.27
N GLU A 130 7.77 -8.53 16.94
CA GLU A 130 8.99 -8.14 17.66
C GLU A 130 10.21 -8.33 16.74
N THR A 131 10.90 -7.24 16.46
CA THR A 131 12.25 -7.28 15.88
C THR A 131 13.30 -7.09 16.97
N SER A 132 14.58 -7.28 16.65
CA SER A 132 15.70 -7.02 17.57
C SER A 132 15.73 -5.59 18.11
N ASP A 133 15.19 -4.64 17.34
CA ASP A 133 15.39 -3.21 17.56
C ASP A 133 14.08 -2.44 17.84
N ASP A 134 12.90 -3.03 17.55
CA ASP A 134 11.59 -2.41 17.83
C ASP A 134 10.44 -3.42 17.93
N LYS A 135 9.43 -3.07 18.73
CA LYS A 135 8.10 -3.72 18.72
C LYS A 135 7.23 -3.02 17.70
N ASP A 136 7.07 -3.62 16.53
CA ASP A 136 6.11 -3.16 15.54
C ASP A 136 4.80 -3.95 15.66
N VAL A 137 3.73 -3.39 15.12
CA VAL A 137 2.44 -4.07 15.03
C VAL A 137 2.10 -4.21 13.56
N LYS A 138 2.01 -5.46 13.12
CA LYS A 138 1.43 -5.78 11.82
C LYS A 138 -0.02 -6.19 12.01
N TYR A 139 -0.83 -6.03 10.97
CA TYR A 139 -2.18 -6.54 10.95
C TYR A 139 -2.27 -7.63 9.89
N GLY A 140 -2.77 -8.79 10.29
CA GLY A 140 -3.32 -9.79 9.38
C GLY A 140 -4.77 -9.45 9.06
N VAL A 141 -5.34 -10.16 8.08
CA VAL A 141 -6.74 -10.01 7.68
C VAL A 141 -7.47 -11.34 7.87
N ARG A 142 -8.66 -11.32 8.48
CA ARG A 142 -9.56 -12.48 8.58
C ARG A 142 -10.26 -12.70 7.25
N ALA A 143 -10.47 -13.97 6.90
CA ALA A 143 -11.22 -14.32 5.71
C ALA A 143 -12.65 -13.79 5.77
N ASN A 144 -13.06 -13.09 4.72
CA ASN A 144 -14.43 -12.64 4.55
C ASN A 144 -14.79 -12.65 3.05
N PRO A 145 -15.88 -13.32 2.65
CA PRO A 145 -16.30 -13.36 1.24
C PRO A 145 -16.70 -12.00 0.66
N ASP A 146 -16.99 -11.00 1.51
CA ASP A 146 -17.34 -9.65 1.07
C ASP A 146 -16.11 -8.80 0.72
N HIS A 147 -14.88 -9.25 1.05
CA HIS A 147 -13.65 -8.57 0.65
C HIS A 147 -13.51 -8.56 -0.86
N ARG A 148 -13.08 -7.43 -1.41
CA ARG A 148 -12.81 -7.30 -2.85
C ARG A 148 -11.37 -6.95 -3.07
N TRP A 149 -10.68 -7.76 -3.86
CA TRP A 149 -9.28 -7.56 -4.17
C TRP A 149 -9.11 -7.03 -5.58
N PHE A 150 -8.16 -6.11 -5.75
CA PHE A 150 -7.89 -5.38 -6.98
C PHE A 150 -6.40 -5.32 -7.25
N TYR A 151 -6.04 -5.25 -8.52
CA TYR A 151 -4.70 -4.94 -8.97
C TYR A 151 -4.74 -4.41 -10.39
N LYS A 152 -3.59 -3.96 -10.91
CA LYS A 152 -3.45 -3.66 -12.32
C LYS A 152 -2.53 -4.67 -12.99
N TYR A 153 -3.04 -5.42 -13.96
CA TYR A 153 -2.19 -6.30 -14.76
C TYR A 153 -1.23 -5.47 -15.62
N ARG A 154 0.03 -5.91 -15.68
CA ARG A 154 1.10 -5.20 -16.41
C ARG A 154 1.27 -3.75 -15.97
N GLN A 155 1.10 -3.46 -14.68
CA GLN A 155 1.25 -2.10 -14.16
C GLN A 155 2.64 -1.55 -14.51
N THR A 156 2.64 -0.40 -15.17
CA THR A 156 3.85 0.26 -15.68
C THR A 156 4.39 1.30 -14.69
N PRO A 157 5.64 1.74 -14.82
CA PRO A 157 6.20 2.83 -13.99
C PRO A 157 5.50 4.19 -14.10
N ASN A 158 4.59 4.36 -15.07
CA ASN A 158 3.76 5.57 -15.24
C ASN A 158 2.41 5.47 -14.52
N GLU A 159 2.11 4.32 -13.92
CA GLU A 159 0.87 4.04 -13.22
C GLU A 159 1.18 3.93 -11.73
N VAL A 160 0.99 5.03 -11.03
CA VAL A 160 1.28 5.13 -9.59
C VAL A 160 0.02 4.81 -8.82
N LEU A 161 0.16 3.94 -7.82
CA LEU A 161 -0.91 3.54 -6.94
C LEU A 161 -0.84 4.38 -5.66
N LEU A 162 -1.92 5.07 -5.35
CA LEU A 162 -2.07 5.78 -4.08
C LEU A 162 -3.14 5.05 -3.28
N PHE A 163 -2.87 4.76 -2.01
CA PHE A 163 -3.83 4.10 -1.15
C PHE A 163 -3.72 4.50 0.32
N LYS A 164 -4.84 4.44 1.03
CA LYS A 164 -4.92 4.75 2.47
C LYS A 164 -4.39 3.59 3.29
N ALA A 165 -3.17 3.72 3.83
CA ALA A 165 -2.70 2.82 4.87
C ALA A 165 -3.51 3.02 6.16
N PHE A 166 -3.87 4.27 6.47
CA PHE A 166 -4.64 4.60 7.67
C PHE A 166 -5.36 5.97 7.54
N ASP A 167 -6.52 6.10 8.18
CA ASP A 167 -7.27 7.35 8.39
C ASP A 167 -7.95 7.29 9.78
N THR A 168 -7.82 8.37 10.55
CA THR A 168 -8.52 8.46 11.84
C THR A 168 -10.01 8.68 11.72
N ASP A 169 -10.49 9.17 10.58
CA ASP A 169 -11.92 9.39 10.35
C ASP A 169 -12.67 8.06 10.29
N THR A 170 -13.41 7.75 11.35
CA THR A 170 -14.20 6.51 11.49
C THR A 170 -15.48 6.53 10.65
N THR A 171 -15.85 7.66 10.05
CA THR A 171 -16.94 7.73 9.09
C THR A 171 -16.49 7.34 7.68
N CYS A 172 -15.17 7.33 7.43
CA CYS A 172 -14.61 6.86 6.18
C CYS A 172 -14.68 5.32 6.13
N LYS A 173 -15.32 4.79 5.09
CA LYS A 173 -15.51 3.34 4.91
C LYS A 173 -14.17 2.59 4.76
N GLU A 174 -13.31 3.09 3.89
CA GLU A 174 -12.01 2.47 3.56
C GLU A 174 -10.88 3.23 4.26
N ARG A 175 -10.87 3.20 5.59
CA ARG A 175 -9.88 3.92 6.41
C ARG A 175 -8.56 3.17 6.57
N ARG A 176 -8.53 1.87 6.32
CA ARG A 176 -7.34 1.01 6.35
C ARG A 176 -7.45 0.03 5.20
N VAL A 177 -6.49 0.09 4.28
CA VAL A 177 -6.54 -0.68 3.04
C VAL A 177 -5.44 -1.75 3.07
N PRO A 178 -5.81 -3.03 3.36
CA PRO A 178 -4.86 -4.12 3.26
C PRO A 178 -4.31 -4.26 1.85
N HIS A 179 -3.07 -4.67 1.76
CA HIS A 179 -2.36 -4.84 0.49
C HIS A 179 -1.30 -5.93 0.66
N SER A 180 -1.06 -6.67 -0.41
CA SER A 180 -0.06 -7.75 -0.43
C SER A 180 0.41 -8.03 -1.84
N ALA A 181 1.57 -8.66 -1.95
CA ALA A 181 1.88 -9.42 -3.16
C ALA A 181 0.98 -10.65 -3.26
N PHE A 182 0.75 -11.12 -4.48
CA PHE A 182 0.11 -12.40 -4.78
C PHE A 182 0.75 -13.03 -6.01
N THR A 183 0.55 -14.32 -6.21
CA THR A 183 1.14 -15.07 -7.32
C THR A 183 0.18 -15.11 -8.51
N ASP A 184 0.71 -14.73 -9.68
CA ASP A 184 0.16 -15.04 -11.00
C ASP A 184 0.95 -16.25 -11.55
N GLU A 185 0.32 -17.42 -11.59
CA GLU A 185 0.97 -18.68 -11.99
C GLU A 185 1.49 -18.62 -13.44
N ASP A 186 0.81 -17.87 -14.33
CA ASP A 186 1.21 -17.74 -15.73
C ASP A 186 2.47 -16.86 -15.90
N GLU A 187 2.81 -16.06 -14.89
CA GLU A 187 3.93 -15.11 -14.90
C GLU A 187 5.01 -15.46 -13.85
N GLU A 188 4.97 -16.65 -13.24
CA GLU A 188 5.88 -17.05 -12.16
C GLU A 188 7.35 -17.16 -12.63
N ASP A 189 7.59 -17.48 -13.90
CA ASP A 189 8.93 -17.56 -14.50
C ASP A 189 9.48 -16.18 -14.93
N LYS A 190 8.76 -15.08 -14.70
CA LYS A 190 9.20 -13.73 -15.07
C LYS A 190 10.13 -13.11 -14.04
N GLU A 191 10.71 -11.99 -14.42
CA GLU A 191 11.57 -11.18 -13.56
C GLU A 191 10.84 -10.72 -12.30
N PRO A 192 11.47 -10.83 -11.11
CA PRO A 192 10.88 -10.34 -9.86
C PRO A 192 10.49 -8.87 -9.93
N ARG A 193 9.39 -8.52 -9.26
CA ARG A 193 8.91 -7.14 -9.12
C ARG A 193 9.94 -6.25 -8.45
N GLU A 194 10.10 -5.04 -9.00
CA GLU A 194 10.87 -3.95 -8.40
C GLU A 194 9.97 -2.72 -8.27
N SER A 195 9.92 -2.13 -7.08
CA SER A 195 9.02 -1.01 -6.77
C SER A 195 9.56 -0.14 -5.65
N ILE A 196 9.07 1.09 -5.59
CA ILE A 196 9.32 2.04 -4.50
C ILE A 196 8.00 2.31 -3.80
N GLU A 197 8.03 2.34 -2.47
CA GLU A 197 6.95 2.82 -1.63
C GLU A 197 7.41 4.06 -0.88
N ALA A 198 6.62 5.11 -0.93
CA ALA A 198 6.78 6.30 -0.10
C ALA A 198 5.52 6.49 0.74
N ARG A 199 5.71 6.92 1.99
CA ARG A 199 4.61 7.16 2.93
C ARG A 199 4.51 8.64 3.24
N ALA A 200 3.30 9.18 3.15
CA ALA A 200 2.98 10.55 3.49
C ALA A 200 2.06 10.57 4.71
N LEU A 201 2.41 11.39 5.71
CA LEU A 201 1.54 11.75 6.82
C LEU A 201 0.80 13.04 6.45
N LEU A 202 -0.53 12.98 6.46
CA LEU A 202 -1.39 14.11 6.16
C LEU A 202 -2.13 14.50 7.45
N PHE A 203 -2.06 15.78 7.82
CA PHE A 203 -2.75 16.34 8.97
C PHE A 203 -3.75 17.38 8.49
N TYR A 204 -4.92 17.42 9.13
CA TYR A 204 -6.04 18.28 8.75
C TYR A 204 -6.36 19.26 9.89
N ASP A 205 -6.68 20.50 9.53
CA ASP A 205 -7.11 21.57 10.44
C ASP A 205 -8.60 21.47 10.82
#